data_AF-S4R7Y4-F1
#
_entry.id   AF-S4R7Y4-F1
#
_cell.length_a   1.000
_cell.length_b   1.000
_cell.length_c   1.000
_cell.angle_alpha   90.00
_cell.angle_beta   90.00
_cell.angle_gamma   90.00
#
_symmetry.space_group_name_H-M   'P 1'
#
loop_
_entity.id
_entity.type
_entity.pdbx_description
1 polymer ?
#
loop_
_entity_poly.entity_id
_entity_poly.type
_entity_poly.pdbx_seq_one_letter_code
_entity_poly.pdbx_strand_id
1 'polypeptide(L)'
;KILYYFPSEVNIDDKIRSVGLCEAIVQFTRTFCTEEPAQALHTQTNRQLFLEAEENFWMVMVVSNPTLEKQEKDGPRTREYQEEELLDNVYKAVLQQSYSMYKLFKGTFETALAAGGVETLKRRLHEFFSRYLPTLRLAQCDLLDALGGITFFPLDKMTYLKVQSFVNRVEAALSAVSCTAFLYHEQLVWSGLEQEDMRILYKYLTTSLFPSTVEAELAGKESPIRSGSPTNLQHYGSLQT
;
A
#
# COMPACT_ATOMS: atom_id res chain seq x y z
N LYS A 1 22.76 2.74 8.32
CA LYS A 1 21.97 3.88 7.83
C LYS A 1 20.87 3.44 6.87
N ILE A 2 21.17 2.76 5.76
CA ILE A 2 20.13 2.22 4.88
C ILE A 2 19.59 0.91 5.46
N LEU A 3 18.28 0.84 5.69
CA LEU A 3 17.58 -0.36 6.18
C LEU A 3 16.97 -1.17 5.04
N TYR A 4 16.42 -0.50 4.03
CA TYR A 4 15.86 -1.11 2.84
C TYR A 4 15.90 -0.10 1.69
N TYR A 5 16.06 -0.57 0.46
CA TYR A 5 16.05 0.26 -0.74
C TYR A 5 15.43 -0.53 -1.89
N PHE A 6 14.49 0.08 -2.60
CA PHE A 6 13.83 -0.49 -3.76
C PHE A 6 13.87 0.49 -4.94
N PRO A 7 14.18 0.04 -6.17
CA PRO A 7 14.55 -1.33 -6.55
C PRO A 7 15.91 -1.79 -5.99
N SER A 8 16.08 -3.09 -5.77
CA SER A 8 17.29 -3.65 -5.14
C SER A 8 18.53 -3.57 -6.03
N GLU A 9 18.34 -3.41 -7.33
CA GLU A 9 19.37 -3.51 -8.38
C GLU A 9 20.22 -2.25 -8.49
N VAL A 10 19.78 -1.14 -7.87
CA VAL A 10 20.52 0.12 -7.86
C VAL A 10 21.88 -0.06 -7.18
N ASN A 11 22.93 0.50 -7.77
CA ASN A 11 24.29 0.47 -7.23
C ASN A 11 24.32 1.04 -5.79
N ILE A 12 25.13 0.43 -4.92
CA ILE A 12 25.37 0.89 -3.55
C ILE A 12 25.80 2.37 -3.45
N ASP A 13 26.64 2.86 -4.37
CA ASP A 13 27.11 4.25 -4.38
C ASP A 13 25.95 5.23 -4.63
N ASP A 14 25.04 4.87 -5.54
CA ASP A 14 23.85 5.67 -5.84
C ASP A 14 22.85 5.63 -4.68
N LYS A 15 22.70 4.47 -4.04
CA LYS A 15 21.89 4.33 -2.81
C LYS A 15 22.42 5.21 -1.69
N ILE A 16 23.74 5.20 -1.46
CA ILE A 16 24.39 6.02 -0.43
C ILE A 16 24.20 7.50 -0.74
N ARG A 17 24.40 7.93 -2.00
CA ARG A 17 24.22 9.32 -2.42
C ARG A 17 22.77 9.78 -2.22
N SER A 18 21.81 8.97 -2.65
CA SER A 18 20.37 9.27 -2.53
C SER A 18 19.95 9.42 -1.07
N VAL A 19 20.32 8.45 -0.22
CA VAL A 19 19.98 8.50 1.21
C VAL A 19 20.70 9.64 1.93
N GLY A 20 21.96 9.92 1.57
CA GLY A 20 22.71 11.05 2.13
C GLY A 20 22.08 12.39 1.81
N LEU A 21 21.57 12.57 0.58
CA LEU A 21 20.81 13.77 0.20
C LEU A 21 19.52 13.91 1.00
N CYS A 22 18.75 12.82 1.11
CA CYS A 22 17.49 12.81 1.88
C CYS A 22 17.73 13.19 3.35
N GLU A 23 18.75 12.60 3.97
CA GLU A 23 19.13 12.91 5.34
C GLU A 23 19.54 14.37 5.50
N ALA A 24 20.34 14.91 4.58
CA ALA A 24 20.74 16.30 4.62
C ALA A 24 19.53 17.25 4.53
N ILE A 25 18.54 16.94 3.67
CA ILE A 25 17.31 17.72 3.54
C ILE A 25 16.49 17.67 4.84
N VAL A 26 16.26 16.49 5.40
CA VAL A 26 15.54 16.33 6.67
C VAL A 26 16.24 17.09 7.79
N GLN A 27 17.56 16.97 7.91
CA GLN A 27 18.33 17.63 8.95
C GLN A 27 18.37 19.15 8.78
N PHE A 28 18.45 19.64 7.53
CA PHE A 28 18.39 21.05 7.22
C PHE A 28 17.00 21.63 7.55
N THR A 29 15.92 20.97 7.13
CA THR A 29 14.56 21.47 7.38
C THR A 29 14.19 21.44 8.87
N ARG A 30 14.76 20.50 9.65
CA ARG A 30 14.64 20.47 11.12
C ARG A 30 15.10 21.76 11.80
N THR A 31 16.00 22.54 11.20
CA THR A 31 16.41 23.83 11.77
C THR A 31 15.33 24.91 11.65
N PHE A 32 14.34 24.72 10.79
CA PHE A 32 13.26 25.67 10.54
C PHE A 32 11.90 25.17 11.07
N CYS A 33 11.68 23.86 11.10
CA CYS A 33 10.47 23.23 11.60
C CYS A 33 10.81 21.91 12.31
N THR A 34 10.48 21.82 13.60
CA THR A 34 10.78 20.63 14.41
C THR A 34 9.68 19.56 14.35
N GLU A 35 8.43 19.95 14.09
CA GLU A 35 7.29 19.02 14.17
C GLU A 35 7.13 18.16 12.91
N GLU A 36 7.17 18.77 11.73
CA GLU A 36 7.05 18.05 10.44
C GLU A 36 8.11 18.54 9.45
N PRO A 37 9.39 18.15 9.63
CA PRO A 37 10.46 18.52 8.72
C PRO A 37 10.32 17.80 7.37
N ALA A 38 10.66 18.50 6.29
CA ALA A 38 10.79 17.99 4.92
C ALA A 38 9.60 17.13 4.44
N GLN A 39 8.37 17.62 4.44
CA GLN A 39 7.23 16.80 3.97
C GLN A 39 7.36 16.33 2.51
N ALA A 40 7.77 17.24 1.60
CA ALA A 40 7.97 16.94 0.20
C ALA A 40 9.06 17.83 -0.42
N LEU A 41 9.80 17.30 -1.39
CA LEU A 41 10.71 18.04 -2.26
C LEU A 41 10.24 17.87 -3.71
N HIS A 42 10.00 18.99 -4.39
CA HIS A 42 9.60 19.00 -5.78
C HIS A 42 10.79 19.39 -6.65
N THR A 43 11.02 18.60 -7.69
CA THR A 43 12.00 18.90 -8.74
C THR A 43 11.30 18.81 -10.08
N GLN A 44 11.94 19.30 -11.14
CA GLN A 44 11.39 19.23 -12.49
C GLN A 44 11.08 17.79 -12.93
N THR A 45 11.90 16.82 -12.51
CA THR A 45 11.81 15.44 -13.02
C THR A 45 11.15 14.47 -12.06
N ASN A 46 11.17 14.76 -10.75
CA ASN A 46 10.64 13.89 -9.73
C ASN A 46 10.18 14.65 -8.48
N ARG A 47 9.41 13.95 -7.67
CA ARG A 47 8.90 14.37 -6.38
C ARG A 47 9.37 13.40 -5.31
N GLN A 48 9.91 13.92 -4.22
CA GLN A 48 10.36 13.13 -3.07
C GLN A 48 9.45 13.40 -1.89
N LEU A 49 8.92 12.35 -1.28
CA LEU A 49 8.00 12.43 -0.14
C LEU A 49 8.70 11.78 1.05
N PHE A 50 8.70 12.45 2.19
CA PHE A 50 9.37 11.97 3.39
C PHE A 50 8.36 11.72 4.50
N LEU A 51 8.55 10.61 5.21
CA LEU A 51 7.73 10.20 6.33
C LEU A 51 8.63 9.68 7.45
N GLU A 52 8.54 10.28 8.64
CA GLU A 52 9.04 9.65 9.86
C GLU A 52 7.97 8.66 10.35
N ALA A 53 8.13 7.38 10.00
CA ALA A 53 7.14 6.33 10.27
C ALA A 53 7.13 5.91 11.76
N GLU A 54 8.32 5.94 12.36
CA GLU A 54 8.57 5.80 13.80
C GLU A 54 9.67 6.79 14.16
N GLU A 55 9.85 7.09 15.44
CA GLU A 55 10.92 7.99 15.89
C GLU A 55 12.28 7.54 15.34
N ASN A 56 12.97 8.43 14.61
CA ASN A 56 14.25 8.16 13.95
C ASN A 56 14.22 7.15 12.78
N PHE A 57 13.04 6.69 12.36
CA PHE A 57 12.87 5.82 11.19
C PHE A 57 12.18 6.55 10.05
N TRP A 58 12.96 6.87 9.02
CA TRP A 58 12.49 7.60 7.85
C TRP A 58 12.22 6.67 6.68
N MET A 59 11.06 6.85 6.07
CA MET A 59 10.68 6.27 4.79
C MET A 59 10.60 7.39 3.76
N VAL A 60 11.21 7.15 2.59
CA VAL A 60 11.25 8.12 1.49
C VAL A 60 10.75 7.45 0.22
N MET A 61 9.84 8.11 -0.48
CA MET A 61 9.34 7.70 -1.80
C MET A 61 9.77 8.74 -2.83
N VAL A 62 10.29 8.27 -3.95
CA VAL A 62 10.63 9.12 -5.10
C VAL A 62 9.75 8.71 -6.26
N VAL A 63 8.97 9.66 -6.78
CA VAL A 63 8.02 9.46 -7.88
C VAL A 63 8.44 10.35 -9.04
N SER A 64 8.59 9.78 -10.24
CA SER A 64 8.87 10.57 -11.44
C SER A 64 7.65 11.38 -11.86
N ASN A 65 7.87 12.64 -12.24
CA ASN A 65 6.80 13.47 -12.77
C ASN A 65 6.35 12.93 -14.14
N PRO A 66 5.03 12.87 -14.43
CA PRO A 66 4.52 12.47 -15.73
C PRO A 66 5.08 13.36 -16.84
N THR A 67 5.23 12.81 -18.05
CA THR A 67 5.78 13.54 -19.19
C THR A 67 4.84 13.52 -20.37
N LEU A 68 4.59 14.68 -20.97
CA LEU A 68 3.92 14.81 -22.25
C LEU A 68 4.96 15.02 -23.36
N GLU A 69 4.83 14.27 -24.44
CA GLU A 69 5.58 14.55 -25.67
C GLU A 69 4.77 15.51 -26.53
N LYS A 70 5.24 16.76 -26.64
CA LYS A 70 4.68 17.74 -27.56
C LYS A 70 5.41 17.63 -28.89
N GLN A 71 4.63 17.38 -29.94
CA GLN A 71 5.09 17.47 -31.32
C GLN A 71 4.60 18.80 -31.90
N GLU A 72 5.50 19.76 -31.99
CA GLU A 72 5.22 20.99 -32.74
C GLU A 72 5.18 20.67 -34.24
N LYS A 73 4.31 21.38 -34.99
CA LYS A 73 4.02 21.10 -36.41
C LYS A 73 5.26 21.09 -37.33
N ASP A 74 6.37 21.72 -36.93
CA ASP A 74 7.66 21.73 -37.63
C ASP A 74 8.87 21.73 -36.65
N GLY A 75 8.66 21.39 -35.38
CA GLY A 75 9.68 21.48 -34.32
C GLY A 75 10.19 20.13 -33.83
N PRO A 76 11.33 20.09 -33.12
CA PRO A 76 11.80 18.87 -32.46
C PRO A 76 10.79 18.40 -31.41
N ARG A 77 10.72 17.08 -31.19
CA ARG A 77 9.93 16.51 -30.08
C ARG A 77 10.45 17.07 -28.77
N THR A 78 9.59 17.77 -28.04
CA THR A 78 9.90 18.31 -26.71
C THR A 78 9.16 17.53 -25.66
N ARG A 79 9.88 17.14 -24.59
CA ARG A 79 9.33 16.44 -23.44
C ARG A 79 9.08 17.44 -22.32
N GLU A 80 7.83 17.58 -21.94
CA GLU A 80 7.38 18.51 -20.90
C GLU A 80 6.92 17.72 -19.68
N TYR A 81 7.46 18.05 -18.50
CA TYR A 81 7.07 17.41 -17.24
C TYR A 81 5.81 18.07 -16.69
N GLN A 82 4.83 17.25 -16.28
CA GLN A 82 3.57 17.69 -15.69
C GLN A 82 3.69 17.65 -14.16
N GLU A 83 4.36 18.64 -13.57
CA GLU A 83 4.62 18.68 -12.13
C GLU A 83 3.34 18.70 -11.29
N GLU A 84 2.28 19.32 -11.81
CA GLU A 84 1.00 19.54 -11.10
C GLU A 84 0.09 18.31 -11.05
N GLU A 85 0.33 17.28 -11.88
CA GLU A 85 -0.50 16.08 -11.90
C GLU A 85 -0.34 15.20 -10.66
N LEU A 86 0.78 15.35 -9.93
CA LEU A 86 1.04 14.59 -8.72
C LEU A 86 0.53 15.35 -7.48
N LEU A 87 -0.25 14.65 -6.65
CA LEU A 87 -0.77 15.19 -5.40
C LEU A 87 0.02 14.64 -4.20
N ASP A 88 0.67 15.53 -3.44
CA ASP A 88 1.53 15.15 -2.30
C ASP A 88 0.79 14.30 -1.26
N ASN A 89 -0.45 14.70 -0.95
CA ASN A 89 -1.28 14.02 0.05
C ASN A 89 -1.60 12.57 -0.34
N VAL A 90 -1.79 12.28 -1.63
CA VAL A 90 -2.03 10.94 -2.14
C VAL A 90 -0.80 10.06 -1.91
N TYR A 91 0.38 10.52 -2.33
CA TYR A 91 1.61 9.74 -2.18
C TYR A 91 2.09 9.63 -0.73
N LYS A 92 1.87 10.68 0.10
CA LYS A 92 2.09 10.62 1.56
C LYS A 92 1.19 9.57 2.20
N ALA A 93 -0.08 9.51 1.83
CA ALA A 93 -1.01 8.49 2.30
C ALA A 93 -0.60 7.07 1.85
N VAL A 94 -0.08 6.90 0.63
CA VAL A 94 0.49 5.61 0.19
C VAL A 94 1.68 5.19 1.05
N LEU A 95 2.58 6.12 1.37
CA LEU A 95 3.74 5.90 2.24
C LEU A 95 3.32 5.48 3.65
N GLN A 96 2.38 6.22 4.24
CA GLN A 96 1.80 5.92 5.56
C GLN A 96 1.12 4.55 5.54
N GLN A 97 0.32 4.28 4.51
CA GLN A 97 -0.37 2.99 4.34
C GLN A 97 0.63 1.83 4.23
N SER A 98 1.75 2.04 3.54
CA SER A 98 2.79 1.04 3.37
C SER A 98 3.40 0.64 4.72
N TYR A 99 3.64 1.62 5.59
CA TYR A 99 4.08 1.37 6.96
C TYR A 99 2.99 0.72 7.81
N SER A 100 1.75 1.21 7.77
CA SER A 100 0.63 0.61 8.50
C SER A 100 0.42 -0.85 8.14
N MET A 101 0.56 -1.21 6.86
CA MET A 101 0.47 -2.59 6.40
C MET A 101 1.66 -3.43 6.91
N TYR A 102 2.87 -2.88 6.90
CA TYR A 102 4.02 -3.54 7.52
C TYR A 102 3.76 -3.81 9.01
N LYS A 103 3.32 -2.78 9.74
CA LYS A 103 3.05 -2.85 11.18
C LYS A 103 2.01 -3.92 11.52
N LEU A 104 0.94 -4.02 10.71
CA LEU A 104 -0.11 -5.03 10.85
C LEU A 104 0.46 -6.47 10.82
N PHE A 105 1.42 -6.77 9.94
CA PHE A 105 1.93 -8.13 9.75
C PHE A 105 3.27 -8.44 10.44
N LYS A 106 4.09 -7.42 10.71
CA LYS A 106 5.47 -7.59 11.19
C LYS A 106 5.75 -6.89 12.53
N GLY A 107 4.81 -6.09 13.04
CA GLY A 107 5.02 -5.20 14.19
C GLY A 107 5.80 -3.94 13.82
N THR A 108 6.23 -3.17 14.80
CA THR A 108 7.02 -1.94 14.58
C THR A 108 8.48 -2.25 14.23
N PHE A 109 9.16 -1.33 13.56
CA PHE A 109 10.60 -1.36 13.33
C PHE A 109 11.36 -1.43 14.65
N GLU A 110 10.94 -0.69 15.67
CA GLU A 110 11.52 -0.73 17.00
C GLU A 110 11.44 -2.14 17.62
N THR A 111 10.28 -2.81 17.54
CA THR A 111 10.14 -4.18 18.08
C THR A 111 11.01 -5.18 17.33
N ALA A 112 11.15 -5.04 16.00
CA ALA A 112 12.04 -5.87 15.21
C ALA A 112 13.53 -5.61 15.54
N LEU A 113 13.89 -4.35 15.79
CA LEU A 113 15.24 -3.95 16.21
C LEU A 113 15.56 -4.51 17.60
N ALA A 114 14.64 -4.40 18.56
CA ALA A 114 14.81 -4.93 19.90
C ALA A 114 14.93 -6.46 19.92
N ALA A 115 14.21 -7.16 19.04
CA ALA A 115 14.19 -8.61 19.00
C ALA A 115 15.48 -9.24 18.46
N GLY A 116 16.22 -8.56 17.59
CA GLY A 116 17.38 -9.17 16.92
C GLY A 116 18.31 -8.22 16.18
N GLY A 117 18.30 -6.93 16.54
CA GLY A 117 19.15 -5.91 15.97
C GLY A 117 18.86 -5.55 14.53
N VAL A 118 19.76 -4.75 13.96
CA VAL A 118 19.60 -4.14 12.62
C VAL A 118 19.44 -5.18 11.52
N GLU A 119 20.16 -6.30 11.59
CA GLU A 119 20.09 -7.34 10.56
C GLU A 119 18.73 -8.08 10.56
N THR A 120 18.13 -8.27 11.74
CA THR A 120 16.76 -8.81 11.83
C THR A 120 15.74 -7.84 11.25
N LEU A 121 15.88 -6.55 11.54
CA LEU A 121 15.03 -5.51 10.96
C LEU A 121 15.13 -5.48 9.43
N LYS A 122 16.36 -5.42 8.88
CA LYS A 122 16.59 -5.45 7.42
C LYS A 122 15.95 -6.67 6.76
N ARG A 123 16.12 -7.86 7.36
CA ARG A 123 15.52 -9.09 6.84
C ARG A 123 13.98 -9.01 6.82
N ARG A 124 13.35 -8.56 7.92
CA ARG A 124 11.89 -8.41 7.98
C ARG A 124 11.36 -7.39 6.99
N LEU A 125 12.06 -6.26 6.82
CA LEU A 125 11.76 -5.24 5.82
C LEU A 125 11.82 -5.83 4.42
N HIS A 126 12.89 -6.56 4.10
CA HIS A 126 13.04 -7.19 2.80
C HIS A 126 11.96 -8.24 2.52
N GLU A 127 11.69 -9.16 3.46
CA GLU A 127 10.64 -10.17 3.34
C GLU A 127 9.26 -9.58 3.03
N PHE A 128 8.95 -8.42 3.62
CA PHE A 128 7.67 -7.74 3.43
C PHE A 128 7.67 -6.87 2.16
N PHE A 129 8.55 -5.87 2.09
CA PHE A 129 8.50 -4.83 1.05
C PHE A 129 8.89 -5.32 -0.35
N SER A 130 9.70 -6.39 -0.47
CA SER A 130 10.03 -6.97 -1.78
C SER A 130 8.79 -7.54 -2.48
N ARG A 131 7.80 -8.01 -1.72
CA ARG A 131 6.53 -8.53 -2.23
C ARG A 131 5.44 -7.47 -2.25
N TYR A 132 5.42 -6.60 -1.26
CA TYR A 132 4.38 -5.58 -1.11
C TYR A 132 4.51 -4.43 -2.12
N LEU A 133 5.70 -3.84 -2.30
CA LEU A 133 5.87 -2.67 -3.17
C LEU A 133 5.46 -2.91 -4.63
N PRO A 134 5.77 -4.07 -5.26
CA PRO A 134 5.30 -4.35 -6.61
C PRO A 134 3.77 -4.42 -6.77
N THR A 135 3.02 -4.62 -5.69
CA THR A 135 1.55 -4.64 -5.72
C THR A 135 0.93 -3.24 -5.71
N LEU A 136 1.72 -2.22 -5.39
CA LEU A 136 1.25 -0.83 -5.35
C LEU A 136 1.05 -0.29 -6.76
N ARG A 137 -0.19 0.10 -7.08
CA ARG A 137 -0.55 0.69 -8.37
C ARG A 137 -0.43 2.21 -8.33
N LEU A 138 0.79 2.72 -8.18
CA LEU A 138 1.06 4.17 -7.99
C LEU A 138 0.51 5.05 -9.12
N ALA A 139 0.54 4.59 -10.37
CA ALA A 139 0.03 5.34 -11.52
C ALA A 139 -1.51 5.43 -11.57
N GLN A 140 -2.21 4.60 -10.79
CA GLN A 140 -3.67 4.52 -10.75
C GLN A 140 -4.22 4.96 -9.39
N CYS A 141 -3.37 5.31 -8.43
CA CYS A 141 -3.80 5.74 -7.11
C CYS A 141 -4.52 7.09 -7.22
N ASP A 142 -5.82 7.08 -6.98
CA ASP A 142 -6.60 8.29 -6.84
C ASP A 142 -6.71 8.73 -5.37
N LEU A 143 -7.32 9.90 -5.16
CA LEU A 143 -7.54 10.45 -3.83
C LEU A 143 -8.45 9.55 -2.97
N LEU A 144 -9.41 8.85 -3.57
CA LEU A 144 -10.37 8.01 -2.85
C LEU A 144 -9.70 6.72 -2.33
N ASP A 145 -8.80 6.14 -3.12
CA ASP A 145 -7.94 5.02 -2.75
C ASP A 145 -6.97 5.39 -1.62
N ALA A 146 -6.47 6.62 -1.65
CA ALA A 146 -5.58 7.17 -0.62
C ALA A 146 -6.29 7.39 0.71
N LEU A 147 -7.55 7.86 0.69
CA LEU A 147 -8.34 8.12 1.90
C LEU A 147 -8.76 6.84 2.64
N GLY A 148 -8.78 5.69 1.95
CA GLY A 148 -8.93 4.37 2.57
C GLY A 148 -10.23 4.23 3.36
N GLY A 149 -11.36 4.66 2.80
CA GLY A 149 -12.66 4.64 3.49
C GLY A 149 -13.11 3.24 3.93
N ILE A 150 -13.88 3.20 5.01
CA ILE A 150 -14.63 2.00 5.41
C ILE A 150 -16.06 2.15 4.87
N THR A 151 -16.54 1.16 4.13
CA THR A 151 -17.93 1.13 3.68
C THR A 151 -18.77 0.41 4.72
N PHE A 152 -19.70 1.11 5.35
CA PHE A 152 -20.62 0.50 6.32
C PHE A 152 -21.87 -0.05 5.65
N PHE A 153 -22.35 -1.21 6.13
CA PHE A 153 -23.62 -1.78 5.68
C PHE A 153 -24.78 -1.15 6.46
N PRO A 154 -25.75 -0.49 5.80
CA PRO A 154 -26.88 0.12 6.49
C PRO A 154 -27.83 -0.95 7.04
N LEU A 155 -28.11 -0.89 8.34
CA LEU A 155 -29.06 -1.78 9.01
C LEU A 155 -30.10 -1.01 9.80
N ASP A 156 -31.29 -1.59 9.93
CA ASP A 156 -32.24 -1.14 10.93
C ASP A 156 -31.74 -1.49 12.34
N LYS A 157 -32.25 -0.76 13.33
CA LYS A 157 -31.81 -0.88 14.73
C LYS A 157 -31.96 -2.30 15.28
N MET A 158 -33.02 -3.02 14.91
CA MET A 158 -33.28 -4.36 15.44
C MET A 158 -32.31 -5.37 14.86
N THR A 159 -32.02 -5.28 13.56
CA THR A 159 -31.03 -6.16 12.92
C THR A 159 -29.63 -5.89 13.45
N TYR A 160 -29.24 -4.63 13.64
CA TYR A 160 -27.96 -4.29 14.25
C TYR A 160 -27.81 -4.87 15.66
N LEU A 161 -28.83 -4.73 16.52
CA LEU A 161 -28.81 -5.29 17.87
C LEU A 161 -28.71 -6.83 17.89
N LYS A 162 -29.29 -7.50 16.89
CA LYS A 162 -29.12 -8.96 16.72
C LYS A 162 -27.69 -9.32 16.38
N VAL A 163 -27.05 -8.58 15.47
CA VAL A 163 -25.62 -8.78 15.13
C VAL A 163 -24.76 -8.54 16.35
N GLN A 164 -24.97 -7.45 17.09
CA GLN A 164 -24.24 -7.16 18.32
C GLN A 164 -24.45 -8.26 19.37
N SER A 165 -25.68 -8.75 19.56
CA SER A 165 -25.98 -9.85 20.48
C SER A 165 -25.29 -11.16 20.07
N PHE A 166 -25.20 -11.42 18.77
CA PHE A 166 -24.45 -12.56 18.23
C PHE A 166 -22.96 -12.42 18.52
N VAL A 167 -22.37 -11.27 18.21
CA VAL A 167 -20.95 -10.98 18.47
C VAL A 167 -20.62 -11.15 19.95
N ASN A 168 -21.41 -10.56 20.85
CA ASN A 168 -21.20 -10.69 22.29
C ASN A 168 -21.22 -12.14 22.78
N ARG A 169 -22.08 -12.98 22.19
CA ARG A 169 -22.13 -14.42 22.51
C ARG A 169 -20.90 -15.16 21.99
N VAL A 170 -20.40 -14.81 20.81
CA VAL A 170 -19.18 -15.39 20.24
C VAL A 170 -17.98 -15.04 21.12
N GLU A 171 -17.83 -13.78 21.50
CA GLU A 171 -16.74 -13.31 22.37
C GLU A 171 -16.82 -13.94 23.77
N ALA A 172 -18.03 -14.08 24.33
CA ALA A 172 -18.22 -14.76 25.61
C ALA A 172 -17.93 -16.27 25.56
N ALA A 173 -18.19 -16.93 24.42
CA ALA A 173 -17.95 -18.36 24.23
C ALA A 173 -16.48 -18.68 23.90
N LEU A 174 -15.76 -17.73 23.30
CA LEU A 174 -14.39 -17.91 22.82
C LEU A 174 -13.46 -16.92 23.52
N SER A 175 -13.02 -17.26 24.73
CA SER A 175 -12.12 -16.39 25.54
C SER A 175 -10.77 -16.10 24.89
N ALA A 176 -10.38 -16.84 23.84
CA ALA A 176 -9.18 -16.59 23.06
C ALA A 176 -9.35 -15.45 22.03
N VAL A 177 -10.59 -15.03 21.74
CA VAL A 177 -10.89 -13.96 20.77
C VAL A 177 -10.85 -12.62 21.50
N SER A 178 -9.88 -11.77 21.16
CA SER A 178 -9.75 -10.44 21.77
C SER A 178 -10.60 -9.37 21.09
N CYS A 179 -10.80 -9.48 19.77
CA CYS A 179 -11.59 -8.55 18.98
C CYS A 179 -12.32 -9.29 17.85
N THR A 180 -13.49 -8.77 17.48
CA THR A 180 -14.28 -9.29 16.36
C THR A 180 -14.59 -8.18 15.35
N ALA A 181 -14.71 -8.55 14.08
CA ALA A 181 -15.29 -7.71 13.06
C ALA A 181 -16.33 -8.53 12.28
N PHE A 182 -17.47 -7.93 11.97
CA PHE A 182 -18.54 -8.54 11.21
C PHE A 182 -18.72 -7.75 9.91
N LEU A 183 -18.56 -8.44 8.78
CA LEU A 183 -18.74 -7.88 7.45
C LEU A 183 -19.84 -8.65 6.70
N TYR A 184 -20.57 -7.95 5.85
CA TYR A 184 -21.56 -8.53 4.95
C TYR A 184 -21.41 -7.89 3.56
N HIS A 185 -21.22 -8.72 2.53
CA HIS A 185 -20.90 -8.25 1.17
C HIS A 185 -19.75 -7.24 1.16
N GLU A 186 -18.65 -7.59 1.83
CA GLU A 186 -17.46 -6.74 1.99
C GLU A 186 -17.69 -5.43 2.75
N GLN A 187 -18.91 -5.11 3.16
CA GLN A 187 -19.24 -3.90 3.93
C GLN A 187 -19.22 -4.19 5.43
N LEU A 188 -18.69 -3.26 6.22
CA LEU A 188 -18.55 -3.40 7.67
C LEU A 188 -19.91 -3.19 8.37
N VAL A 189 -20.27 -4.12 9.25
CA VAL A 189 -21.46 -4.03 10.11
C VAL A 189 -21.05 -3.72 11.55
N TRP A 190 -20.04 -4.43 12.06
CA TRP A 190 -19.56 -4.30 13.43
C TRP A 190 -18.04 -4.43 13.46
N SER A 191 -17.39 -3.67 14.33
CA SER A 191 -15.96 -3.82 14.64
C SER A 191 -15.74 -3.55 16.12
N GLY A 192 -15.04 -4.47 16.79
CA GLY A 192 -14.44 -4.25 18.11
C GLY A 192 -13.07 -3.60 18.06
N LEU A 193 -12.49 -3.39 16.88
CA LEU A 193 -11.24 -2.64 16.68
C LEU A 193 -11.50 -1.14 16.63
N GLU A 194 -10.50 -0.35 17.04
CA GLU A 194 -10.48 1.09 16.84
C GLU A 194 -10.57 1.45 15.35
N GLN A 195 -11.10 2.64 15.05
CA GLN A 195 -11.41 3.03 13.68
C GLN A 195 -10.18 3.04 12.76
N GLU A 196 -9.03 3.47 13.28
CA GLU A 196 -7.79 3.55 12.50
C GLU A 196 -7.25 2.15 12.16
N ASP A 197 -7.22 1.25 13.14
CA ASP A 197 -6.80 -0.15 12.94
C ASP A 197 -7.77 -0.89 12.01
N MET A 198 -9.07 -0.72 12.20
CA MET A 198 -10.08 -1.32 11.34
C MET A 198 -9.95 -0.79 9.91
N ARG A 199 -9.56 0.47 9.70
CA ARG A 199 -9.35 1.03 8.36
C ARG A 199 -8.23 0.28 7.62
N ILE A 200 -7.11 0.05 8.30
CA ILE A 200 -5.96 -0.66 7.75
C ILE A 200 -6.34 -2.11 7.42
N LEU A 201 -7.01 -2.78 8.36
CA LEU A 201 -7.47 -4.16 8.16
C LEU A 201 -8.50 -4.25 7.02
N TYR A 202 -9.49 -3.35 6.99
CA TYR A 202 -10.53 -3.33 5.96
C TYR A 202 -9.93 -3.19 4.57
N LYS A 203 -8.96 -2.27 4.40
CA LYS A 203 -8.24 -2.11 3.13
C LYS A 203 -7.49 -3.38 2.73
N TYR A 204 -6.80 -4.05 3.66
CA TYR A 204 -6.18 -5.35 3.36
C TYR A 204 -7.21 -6.39 2.91
N LEU A 205 -8.35 -6.48 3.61
CA LEU A 205 -9.41 -7.43 3.29
C LEU A 205 -9.95 -7.22 1.87
N THR A 206 -10.31 -5.98 1.52
CA THR A 206 -10.96 -5.66 0.24
C THR A 206 -10.00 -5.62 -0.94
N THR A 207 -8.75 -5.22 -0.74
CA THR A 207 -7.78 -5.08 -1.84
C THR A 207 -6.94 -6.33 -2.09
N SER A 208 -6.78 -7.20 -1.07
CA SER A 208 -5.90 -8.36 -1.15
C SER A 208 -6.65 -9.67 -0.88
N LEU A 209 -7.33 -9.78 0.26
CA LEU A 209 -7.87 -11.08 0.70
C LEU A 209 -9.11 -11.51 -0.10
N PHE A 210 -10.13 -10.67 -0.21
CA PHE A 210 -11.38 -11.03 -0.90
C PHE A 210 -11.15 -11.30 -2.40
N PRO A 211 -10.42 -10.47 -3.16
CA PRO A 211 -10.13 -10.77 -4.56
C PRO A 211 -9.41 -12.11 -4.74
N SER A 212 -8.40 -12.39 -3.92
CA SER A 212 -7.65 -13.66 -3.99
C SER A 212 -8.52 -14.89 -3.68
N THR A 213 -9.53 -14.73 -2.83
CA THR A 213 -10.46 -15.81 -2.48
C THR A 213 -11.41 -16.11 -3.64
N VAL A 214 -11.94 -15.05 -4.28
CA VAL A 214 -12.83 -15.19 -5.45
C VAL A 214 -12.08 -15.82 -6.63
N GLU A 215 -10.84 -15.40 -6.89
CA GLU A 215 -9.99 -16.01 -7.93
C GLU A 215 -9.73 -17.50 -7.66
N ALA A 216 -9.44 -17.87 -6.41
CA ALA A 216 -9.23 -19.27 -6.02
C ALA A 216 -10.51 -20.12 -6.17
N GLU A 217 -11.68 -19.59 -5.83
CA GLU A 217 -12.97 -20.28 -6.01
C GLU A 217 -13.34 -20.45 -7.49
N LEU A 218 -12.98 -19.49 -8.35
CA LEU A 218 -13.17 -19.58 -9.80
C LEU A 218 -12.20 -20.58 -10.43
N ALA A 219 -10.93 -20.58 -10.04
CA ALA A 219 -9.90 -21.51 -10.53
C ALA A 219 -10.15 -22.96 -10.08
N GLY A 220 -10.66 -23.17 -8.86
CA GLY A 220 -11.04 -24.49 -8.34
C GLY A 220 -12.24 -25.14 -9.04
N LYS A 221 -12.98 -24.39 -9.87
CA LYS A 221 -14.08 -24.92 -10.70
C LYS A 221 -13.62 -25.44 -12.06
N GLU A 222 -12.35 -25.26 -12.43
CA GLU A 222 -11.79 -25.81 -13.67
C GLU A 222 -10.97 -27.11 -13.42
N SER A 223 -11.59 -28.24 -13.78
CA SER A 223 -11.00 -29.50 -14.30
C SER A 223 -10.72 -30.67 -13.31
N PRO A 224 -10.95 -31.95 -13.73
CA PRO A 224 -10.40 -32.55 -14.95
C PRO A 224 -11.44 -32.84 -16.04
N ILE A 225 -11.23 -32.21 -17.20
CA ILE A 225 -11.81 -32.66 -18.47
C ILE A 225 -11.30 -34.07 -18.77
N ARG A 226 -12.25 -34.99 -18.99
CA ARG A 226 -12.06 -36.33 -19.53
C ARG A 226 -11.22 -36.30 -20.81
N SER A 227 -10.31 -37.26 -20.91
CA SER A 227 -9.66 -37.70 -22.13
C SER A 227 -10.63 -37.81 -23.32
N GLY A 228 -10.41 -36.97 -24.33
CA GLY A 228 -11.05 -37.04 -25.65
C GLY A 228 -10.23 -36.22 -26.63
N SER A 229 -9.75 -36.86 -27.69
CA SER A 229 -8.83 -36.39 -28.73
C SER A 229 -9.26 -35.10 -29.48
N PRO A 230 -8.33 -34.42 -30.19
CA PRO A 230 -8.48 -33.02 -30.58
C PRO A 230 -9.24 -32.87 -31.90
N THR A 231 -10.11 -31.87 -31.97
CA THR A 231 -10.58 -31.31 -33.25
C THR A 231 -10.63 -29.79 -33.18
N ASN A 232 -9.90 -29.19 -34.11
CA ASN A 232 -9.82 -27.77 -34.44
C ASN A 232 -11.14 -27.00 -34.33
N LEU A 233 -11.08 -25.82 -33.69
CA LEU A 233 -11.68 -24.61 -34.26
C LEU A 233 -10.80 -23.40 -33.94
N GLN A 234 -10.07 -22.98 -34.98
CA GLN A 234 -9.56 -21.62 -35.12
C GLN A 234 -10.74 -20.65 -35.16
N HIS A 235 -10.66 -19.51 -34.45
CA HIS A 235 -10.94 -18.20 -35.02
C HIS A 235 -10.57 -17.06 -34.05
N TYR A 236 -9.46 -16.40 -34.39
CA TYR A 236 -9.19 -14.95 -34.45
C TYR A 236 -9.85 -13.96 -33.48
N GLY A 237 -9.00 -13.12 -32.88
CA GLY A 237 -9.41 -11.79 -32.41
C GLY A 237 -8.38 -11.06 -31.53
N SER A 238 -7.20 -10.72 -32.06
CA SER A 238 -6.32 -9.70 -31.48
C SER A 238 -6.74 -8.31 -31.95
N LEU A 239 -6.71 -7.30 -31.08
CA LEU A 239 -6.42 -5.92 -31.49
C LEU A 239 -5.94 -5.09 -30.29
N GLN A 240 -4.64 -4.78 -30.33
CA GLN A 240 -4.06 -3.57 -29.76
C GLN A 240 -4.38 -2.39 -30.68
N THR A 241 -4.74 -1.27 -30.08
CA THR A 241 -4.11 0.05 -30.29
C THR A 241 -4.15 0.78 -28.97
#